data_AF-A0AB36IVX1-F1
#
_entry.id   AF-A0AB36IVX1-F1
#
_cell.length_a   1.000
_cell.length_b   1.000
_cell.length_c   1.000
_cell.angle_alpha   90.00
_cell.angle_beta   90.00
_cell.angle_gamma   90.00
#
_symmetry.space_group_name_H-M   'P 1'
#
loop_
_entity.id
_entity.type
_entity.pdbx_description
1 polymer ?
#
loop_
_entity_poly.entity_id
_entity_poly.type
_entity_poly.pdbx_seq_one_letter_code
_entity_poly.pdbx_strand_id
1 'polypeptide(L)' 'MDPNATLEMIREQLKAFYAERDAEFDAIALADMVAALDDWLSRGGFLPDAWKGQTYSRPDIVNGTGWTRGARFRQV' A
#
# COMPACT_ATOMS: atom_id res chain seq x y z
N MET A 1 -8.46 3.23 14.80
CA MET A 1 -8.84 3.44 13.39
C MET A 1 -9.15 2.07 12.80
N ASP A 2 -10.09 1.96 11.87
CA ASP A 2 -10.34 0.71 11.14
C ASP A 2 -9.57 0.75 9.80
N PRO A 3 -8.52 -0.07 9.62
CA PRO A 3 -7.68 -0.05 8.42
C PRO A 3 -8.45 -0.47 7.15
N ASN A 4 -9.54 -1.25 7.28
CA ASN A 4 -10.41 -1.58 6.14
C ASN A 4 -11.13 -0.33 5.63
N ALA A 5 -11.79 0.40 6.54
CA ALA A 5 -12.49 1.63 6.22
C ALA A 5 -11.53 2.71 5.71
N THR A 6 -10.35 2.86 6.32
CA THR A 6 -9.34 3.81 5.86
C THR A 6 -8.86 3.52 4.44
N LEU A 7 -8.62 2.25 4.11
CA LEU A 7 -8.23 1.86 2.76
C LEU A 7 -9.35 2.11 1.74
N GLU A 8 -10.60 1.88 2.12
CA GLU A 8 -11.76 2.17 1.27
C GLU A 8 -11.86 3.66 0.96
N MET A 9 -11.77 4.52 1.98
CA MET A 9 -11.78 5.98 1.81
C MET A 9 -10.65 6.47 0.90
N ILE A 10 -9.42 5.96 1.07
CA ILE A 10 -8.28 6.28 0.19
C ILE A 10 -8.60 5.91 -1.27
N ARG A 11 -9.19 4.73 -1.50
CA ARG A 11 -9.53 4.26 -2.85
C ARG A 11 -10.63 5.10 -3.49
N GLU A 12 -11.63 5.50 -2.73
CA GLU A 12 -12.70 6.38 -3.20
C GLU A 12 -12.16 7.74 -3.62
N GLN A 13 -11.30 8.34 -2.80
CA GLN A 13 -10.70 9.63 -3.10
C GLN A 13 -9.81 9.58 -4.35
N LEU A 14 -9.02 8.52 -4.50
CA LEU A 14 -8.22 8.30 -5.72
C LEU A 14 -9.10 8.03 -6.95
N LYS A 15 -10.18 7.26 -6.79
CA LYS A 15 -11.12 6.99 -7.89
C LYS A 15 -11.78 8.28 -8.37
N ALA A 16 -12.22 9.14 -7.46
CA ALA A 16 -12.76 10.46 -7.79
C ALA A 16 -11.73 11.30 -8.54
N PHE A 17 -10.49 11.37 -8.02
CA PHE A 17 -9.39 12.10 -8.67
C PHE A 17 -9.09 11.62 -10.10
N TYR A 18 -9.12 10.31 -10.35
CA TYR A 18 -8.87 9.77 -11.70
C TYR A 18 -10.08 9.88 -12.64
N ALA A 19 -11.30 9.81 -12.12
CA ALA A 19 -12.51 9.86 -12.92
C ALA A 19 -12.91 11.29 -13.31
N GLU A 20 -12.67 12.26 -12.42
CA GLU A 20 -13.11 13.64 -12.57
C GLU A 20 -11.89 14.56 -12.62
N ARG A 21 -11.56 15.04 -13.83
CA ARG A 21 -10.40 15.90 -14.07
C ARG A 21 -10.41 17.23 -13.29
N ASP A 22 -11.57 17.63 -12.77
CA ASP A 22 -11.79 18.87 -12.02
C ASP A 22 -12.29 18.61 -10.57
N ALA A 23 -12.25 17.37 -10.08
CA ALA A 23 -12.59 17.12 -8.69
C ALA A 23 -11.56 17.78 -7.76
N GLU A 24 -12.06 18.51 -6.76
CA GLU A 24 -11.21 19.10 -5.72
C GLU A 24 -10.50 17.98 -4.95
N PHE A 25 -9.19 17.86 -5.19
CA PHE A 25 -8.37 16.84 -4.57
C PHE A 25 -7.77 17.37 -3.27
N ASP A 26 -8.31 16.90 -2.15
CA ASP A 26 -7.74 17.18 -0.83
C ASP A 26 -6.54 16.26 -0.56
N ALA A 27 -5.37 16.71 -1.02
CA ALA A 27 -4.10 16.01 -0.81
C ALA A 27 -3.71 15.91 0.67
N ILE A 28 -4.16 16.84 1.53
CA ILE A 28 -3.84 16.84 2.96
C ILE A 28 -4.63 15.72 3.63
N ALA A 29 -5.93 15.64 3.37
CA ALA A 29 -6.76 14.54 3.89
C ALA A 29 -6.25 13.17 3.44
N LEU A 30 -5.77 13.04 2.20
CA LEU A 30 -5.15 11.80 1.73
C LEU A 30 -3.88 11.46 2.52
N ALA A 31 -3.00 12.44 2.71
CA ALA A 31 -1.75 12.26 3.44
C ALA A 31 -2.01 11.82 4.89
N ASP A 32 -2.99 12.41 5.56
CA ASP A 32 -3.38 12.06 6.92
C ASP A 32 -3.90 10.61 7.01
N MET A 33 -4.74 10.18 6.06
CA MET A 33 -5.22 8.80 6.00
C MET A 33 -4.10 7.80 5.78
N VAL A 34 -3.14 8.12 4.91
CA VAL A 34 -1.96 7.28 4.65
C VAL A 34 -1.06 7.20 5.89
N ALA A 35 -0.79 8.33 6.54
CA ALA A 35 0.03 8.38 7.75
C ALA A 35 -0.62 7.58 8.91
N ALA A 36 -1.94 7.69 9.06
CA ALA A 36 -2.66 6.94 10.07
C ALA A 36 -2.67 5.44 9.79
N LEU A 37 -2.77 5.03 8.52
CA LEU A 37 -2.64 3.63 8.11
C LEU A 37 -1.22 3.10 8.35
N ASP A 38 -0.19 3.91 8.05
CA ASP A 38 1.21 3.55 8.32
C ASP A 38 1.50 3.38 9.81
N ASP A 39 1.04 4.30 10.66
CA ASP A 39 1.16 4.20 12.12
C ASP A 39 0.45 2.93 12.66
N TRP A 40 -0.73 2.62 12.14
CA TRP A 40 -1.47 1.41 12.51
C TRP A 40 -0.69 0.13 12.19
N LEU A 41 -0.14 0.05 10.97
CA LEU A 41 0.63 -1.11 10.52
C LEU A 41 1.96 -1.22 11.28
N SER A 42 2.62 -0.10 11.52
CA SER A 42 3.90 -0.03 12.25
C SER A 42 3.77 -0.49 13.70
N ARG A 43 2.59 -0.33 14.32
CA ARG A 43 2.30 -0.81 15.68
C ARG A 43 1.91 -2.28 15.76
N GLY A 44 1.90 -3.00 14.64
CA GLY A 44 1.48 -4.40 14.59
C GLY A 44 -0.04 -4.57 14.51
N GLY A 45 -0.76 -3.57 14.01
CA GLY A 45 -2.17 -3.71 13.64
C GLY A 45 -2.37 -4.76 12.55
N PHE A 46 -3.62 -5.19 12.35
CA PHE A 46 -3.93 -6.13 11.28
C PHE A 46 -3.94 -5.44 9.90
N LEU A 47 -3.54 -6.20 8.88
CA LEU A 47 -3.62 -5.76 7.48
C LEU A 47 -5.09 -5.65 7.03
N PRO A 48 -5.45 -4.65 6.22
CA PRO A 48 -6.72 -4.62 5.52
C PRO A 48 -7.02 -5.95 4.81
N ASP A 49 -8.27 -6.41 4.88
CA ASP A 49 -8.69 -7.68 4.28
C ASP A 49 -8.47 -7.69 2.77
N ALA A 50 -8.62 -6.54 2.12
CA ALA A 50 -8.37 -6.41 0.68
C ALA A 50 -6.89 -6.60 0.28
N TRP A 51 -5.96 -6.62 1.24
CA TRP A 51 -4.55 -6.94 1.02
C TRP A 51 -4.24 -8.41 1.33
N LYS A 52 -5.09 -9.09 2.11
CA LYS A 52 -4.95 -10.52 2.39
C LYS A 52 -5.28 -11.31 1.12
N GLY A 53 -4.29 -11.98 0.55
CA GLY A 53 -4.48 -12.82 -0.64
C GLY A 53 -4.00 -12.20 -1.95
N GLN A 54 -3.44 -10.97 -1.95
CA GLN A 54 -2.66 -10.49 -3.10
C GLN A 54 -1.28 -11.13 -3.08
N THR A 55 -1.19 -12.41 -3.46
CA THR A 55 0.07 -12.96 -3.96
C THR A 55 0.37 -12.26 -5.27
N TYR A 56 1.20 -11.22 -5.23
CA TYR A 56 1.85 -10.71 -6.43
C TYR A 56 2.76 -11.82 -6.96
N SER A 57 2.25 -12.64 -7.86
CA SER A 57 3.08 -13.51 -8.68
C SER A 57 3.80 -12.59 -9.65
N ARG A 58 5.02 -12.17 -9.28
CA ARG A 58 5.89 -11.37 -10.15
C ARG A 58 6.14 -12.22 -11.41
N PRO A 59 5.64 -11.82 -12.60
CA PRO A 59 5.76 -12.64 -13.80
C PRO A 59 7.20 -12.78 -14.31
N ASP A 60 8.15 -12.03 -13.75
CA ASP A 60 9.59 -12.13 -14.02
C ASP A 60 10.33 -13.13 -13.13
N ILE A 61 9.69 -13.71 -12.11
CA ILE A 61 10.24 -14.83 -11.32
C ILE A 61 9.62 -16.14 -11.83
N VAL A 62 9.71 -16.37 -13.13
CA VAL A 62 9.37 -17.64 -13.76
C VAL A 62 10.58 -18.11 -14.54
N ASN A 63 11.70 -18.31 -13.84
CA ASN A 63 12.74 -19.31 -14.15
C ASN A 63 13.92 -19.16 -13.17
N GLY A 64 14.02 -20.11 -12.23
CA GLY A 64 15.29 -20.65 -11.73
C GLY A 64 16.28 -19.71 -11.05
N THR A 65 16.42 -19.90 -9.73
CA THR A 65 17.61 -19.67 -8.88
C THR A 65 17.87 -18.26 -8.35
N GLY A 66 17.98 -18.17 -7.01
CA GLY A 66 18.92 -17.21 -6.40
C GLY A 66 18.39 -16.17 -5.42
N TRP A 67 17.57 -16.54 -4.42
CA TRP A 67 17.60 -15.81 -3.14
C TRP A 67 17.95 -16.78 -2.01
N THR A 68 19.18 -17.31 -2.06
CA THR A 68 19.80 -17.86 -0.86
C THR A 68 20.16 -16.72 0.08
N ARG A 69 19.71 -16.86 1.33
CA ARG A 69 20.07 -16.03 2.49
C ARG A 69 21.54 -15.54 2.40
N GLY A 70 21.72 -14.23 2.45
CA GLY A 70 23.04 -13.60 2.69
C GLY A 70 23.58 -12.82 1.51
N ALA A 71 23.16 -11.58 1.34
CA ALA A 71 23.94 -10.58 0.61
C ALA A 71 23.97 -9.30 1.45
N ARG A 72 25.15 -9.02 2.02
CA ARG A 72 25.44 -7.78 2.74
C ARG A 72 25.27 -6.62 1.77
N PHE A 73 24.45 -5.64 2.14
CA PHE A 73 24.46 -4.33 1.50
C PHE A 73 25.83 -3.68 1.78
N ARG A 74 26.63 -3.51 0.73
CA ARG A 74 27.79 -2.62 0.77
C ARG A 74 27.34 -1.29 0.15
N GLN A 75 27.32 -0.25 0.96
CA GLN A 75 27.19 1.13 0.50
C GLN A 75 28.32 1.46 -0.49
N VAL A 76 27.94 2.18 -1.54
CA VAL A 76 28.77 3.20 -2.18
C VAL A 76 27.98 4.49 -2.19
#